data_AF-A0A089NVL3-F1
#
_entry.id   AF-A0A089NVL3-F1
#
_cell.length_a   1.000
_cell.length_b   1.000
_cell.length_c   1.000
_cell.angle_alpha   90.00
_cell.angle_beta   90.00
_cell.angle_gamma   90.00
#
_symmetry.space_group_name_H-M   'P 1'
#
loop_
_entity.id
_entity.type
_entity.pdbx_description
1 polymer ?
#
loop_
_entity_poly.entity_id
_entity_poly.type
_entity_poly.pdbx_seq_one_letter_code
_entity_poly.pdbx_strand_id
1 'polypeptide(L)'
;MDRPDESEIFKAYPRVARDQELTLFICDYVRLILVGNARPYEIEALMEEEIATHRGDKLKVYFALMSMADGLPALGIVAAILGIVKAMGALDQSPALLGSLIGAALVGTFTGILVSYSVVAPLANKVKATREAQARVFIIVKQTLLAFMNGALPQIAVEHGRKAITAAYRPTIDEVENATITGAPRSESALREAA
;
A
#
# COMPACT_ATOMS: atom_id res chain seq x y z
N MET A 1 -3.45 -6.56 25.98
CA MET A 1 -2.39 -7.46 25.48
C MET A 1 -3.01 -8.77 25.03
N ASP A 2 -3.72 -9.49 25.91
CA ASP A 2 -4.24 -10.83 25.57
C ASP A 2 -5.63 -10.83 24.91
N ARG A 3 -6.38 -9.71 25.03
CA ARG A 3 -7.63 -9.45 24.31
C ARG A 3 -7.67 -7.99 23.83
N PRO A 4 -7.13 -7.66 22.65
CA PRO A 4 -7.15 -6.29 22.14
C PRO A 4 -8.56 -5.75 21.90
N ASP A 5 -9.52 -6.61 21.54
CA ASP A 5 -10.91 -6.25 21.21
C ASP A 5 -11.71 -5.73 22.43
N GLU A 6 -11.31 -6.12 23.63
CA GLU A 6 -11.97 -5.71 24.88
C GLU A 6 -11.34 -4.48 25.53
N SER A 7 -10.20 -4.01 25.01
CA SER A 7 -9.43 -2.91 25.59
C SER A 7 -10.11 -1.55 25.40
N GLU A 8 -10.33 -0.82 26.50
CA GLU A 8 -10.83 0.56 26.47
C GLU A 8 -9.92 1.51 25.66
N ILE A 9 -8.62 1.19 25.57
CA ILE A 9 -7.65 1.96 24.76
C ILE A 9 -7.93 1.77 23.26
N PHE A 10 -8.19 0.55 22.79
CA PHE A 10 -8.46 0.31 21.37
C PHE A 10 -9.89 0.73 20.97
N LYS A 11 -10.86 0.65 21.89
CA LYS A 11 -12.21 1.20 21.69
C LYS A 11 -12.19 2.72 21.46
N ALA A 12 -11.26 3.43 22.09
CA ALA A 12 -11.06 4.85 21.86
C ALA A 12 -10.55 5.18 20.43
N TYR A 13 -9.97 4.22 19.71
CA TYR A 13 -9.39 4.38 18.37
C TYR A 13 -9.85 3.25 17.42
N PRO A 14 -11.13 3.28 16.96
CA PRO A 14 -11.74 2.19 16.20
C PRO A 14 -11.08 1.91 14.85
N ARG A 15 -10.35 2.87 14.27
CA ARG A 15 -9.59 2.69 13.03
C ARG A 15 -8.42 1.73 13.20
N VAL A 16 -7.72 1.84 14.34
CA VAL A 16 -6.62 0.93 14.67
C VAL A 16 -7.20 -0.44 15.02
N ALA A 17 -8.28 -0.49 15.81
CA ALA A 17 -8.92 -1.75 16.21
C ALA A 17 -9.49 -2.57 15.04
N ARG A 18 -9.90 -1.92 13.93
CA ARG A 18 -10.34 -2.63 12.71
C ARG A 18 -9.18 -3.28 11.96
N ASP A 19 -7.98 -2.75 12.09
CA ASP A 19 -6.78 -3.31 11.47
C ASP A 19 -6.15 -4.32 12.44
N GLN A 20 -6.49 -5.60 12.24
CA GLN A 20 -5.99 -6.69 13.07
C GLN A 20 -4.47 -6.84 12.96
N GLU A 21 -3.89 -6.64 11.78
CA GLU A 21 -2.44 -6.78 11.55
C GLU A 21 -1.69 -5.69 12.34
N LEU A 22 -2.17 -4.44 12.29
CA LEU A 22 -1.59 -3.34 13.07
C LEU A 22 -1.78 -3.53 14.57
N THR A 23 -2.94 -4.01 15.00
CA THR A 23 -3.24 -4.22 16.43
C THR A 23 -2.37 -5.32 17.03
N LEU A 24 -2.18 -6.43 16.31
CA LEU A 24 -1.30 -7.52 16.71
C LEU A 24 0.16 -7.04 16.78
N PHE A 25 0.63 -6.33 15.76
CA PHE A 25 1.96 -5.73 15.74
C PHE A 25 2.20 -4.88 17.00
N ILE A 26 1.29 -3.95 17.34
CA ILE A 26 1.41 -3.14 18.56
C ILE A 26 1.43 -4.02 19.82
N CYS A 27 0.50 -4.97 19.95
CA CYS A 27 0.39 -5.79 21.15
C CYS A 27 1.62 -6.68 21.37
N ASP A 28 2.13 -7.31 20.31
CA ASP A 28 3.26 -8.23 20.41
C ASP A 28 4.55 -7.48 20.75
N TYR A 29 4.83 -6.34 20.12
CA TYR A 29 6.01 -5.55 20.46
C TYR A 29 5.93 -4.91 21.84
N VAL A 30 4.77 -4.39 22.26
CA VAL A 30 4.66 -3.86 23.63
C VAL A 30 4.78 -5.00 24.65
N ARG A 31 4.24 -6.19 24.39
CA ARG A 31 4.46 -7.38 25.26
C ARG A 31 5.95 -7.69 25.36
N LEU A 32 6.66 -7.68 24.23
CA LEU A 32 8.07 -8.02 24.18
C LEU A 32 8.96 -6.97 24.89
N ILE A 33 8.56 -5.70 24.85
CA ILE A 33 9.16 -4.62 25.65
C ILE A 33 8.94 -4.83 27.16
N LEU A 34 7.73 -5.27 27.56
CA LEU A 34 7.37 -5.45 28.98
C LEU A 34 7.96 -6.72 29.62
N VAL A 35 8.03 -7.83 28.87
CA VAL A 35 8.55 -9.12 29.38
C VAL A 35 10.08 -9.06 29.61
N GLY A 36 10.76 -8.10 28.97
CA GLY A 36 12.03 -7.57 29.45
C GLY A 36 13.23 -8.50 29.32
N ASN A 37 13.90 -8.48 28.17
CA ASN A 37 15.35 -8.77 28.04
C ASN A 37 15.95 -8.38 26.67
N ALA A 38 15.15 -7.87 25.74
CA ALA A 38 15.62 -7.57 24.38
C ALA A 38 16.21 -6.17 24.30
N ARG A 39 17.33 -6.05 23.59
CA ARG A 39 18.00 -4.75 23.41
C ARG A 39 17.29 -3.94 22.31
N PRO A 40 17.25 -2.60 22.39
CA PRO A 40 16.53 -1.77 21.42
C PRO A 40 16.89 -2.04 19.95
N TYR A 41 18.16 -2.31 19.65
CA TYR A 41 18.61 -2.62 18.29
C TYR A 41 18.11 -3.98 17.76
N GLU A 42 17.88 -4.96 18.64
CA GLU A 42 17.36 -6.28 18.27
C GLU A 42 15.88 -6.17 17.92
N ILE A 43 15.15 -5.34 18.68
CA ILE A 43 13.75 -5.03 18.40
C ILE A 43 13.60 -4.23 17.12
N GLU A 44 14.46 -3.24 16.91
CA GLU A 44 14.44 -2.48 15.67
C GLU A 44 14.66 -3.37 14.45
N ALA A 45 15.64 -4.27 14.50
CA ALA A 45 15.92 -5.21 13.42
C ALA A 45 14.73 -6.16 13.18
N LEU A 46 14.12 -6.67 14.25
CA LEU A 46 12.95 -7.55 14.15
C LEU A 46 11.73 -6.82 13.56
N MET A 47 11.48 -5.58 14.00
CA MET A 47 10.39 -4.74 13.48
C MET A 47 10.61 -4.40 12.00
N GLU A 48 11.85 -4.10 11.59
CA GLU A 48 12.15 -3.80 10.18
C GLU A 48 11.92 -5.03 9.30
N GLU A 49 12.34 -6.23 9.74
CA GLU A 49 12.14 -7.47 9.00
C GLU A 49 10.65 -7.82 8.85
N GLU A 50 9.85 -7.66 9.91
CA GLU A 50 8.41 -7.89 9.85
C GLU A 50 7.72 -6.89 8.91
N ILE A 51 8.07 -5.60 9.01
CA ILE A 51 7.54 -4.55 8.11
C ILE A 51 7.93 -4.82 6.65
N ALA A 52 9.18 -5.24 6.40
CA ALA A 52 9.65 -5.58 5.08
C ALA A 52 8.89 -6.78 4.49
N THR A 53 8.70 -7.83 5.28
CA THR A 53 7.92 -9.02 4.91
C THR A 53 6.48 -8.66 4.60
N HIS A 54 5.82 -7.92 5.49
CA HIS A 54 4.45 -7.46 5.30
C HIS A 54 4.31 -6.62 4.03
N ARG A 55 5.21 -5.65 3.82
CA ARG A 55 5.20 -4.82 2.61
C ARG A 55 5.40 -5.65 1.35
N GLY A 56 6.33 -6.61 1.37
CA GLY A 56 6.56 -7.54 0.27
C GLY A 56 5.30 -8.33 -0.08
N ASP A 57 4.61 -8.87 0.92
CA ASP A 57 3.37 -9.64 0.75
C ASP A 57 2.25 -8.79 0.15
N LYS A 58 2.03 -7.57 0.66
CA LYS A 58 0.98 -6.69 0.13
C LYS A 58 1.29 -6.16 -1.28
N LEU A 59 2.57 -6.14 -1.69
CA LEU A 59 3.00 -5.72 -3.03
C LEU A 59 2.94 -6.83 -4.09
N LYS A 60 2.70 -8.10 -3.72
CA LYS A 60 2.55 -9.22 -4.69
C LYS A 60 1.52 -8.91 -5.79
N VAL A 61 0.42 -8.26 -5.43
CA VAL A 61 -0.64 -7.85 -6.38
C VAL A 61 -0.12 -6.82 -7.39
N TYR A 62 0.71 -5.86 -6.95
CA TYR A 62 1.33 -4.90 -7.86
C TYR A 62 2.23 -5.60 -8.87
N PHE A 63 3.07 -6.53 -8.43
CA PHE A 63 3.96 -7.28 -9.33
C PHE A 63 3.16 -8.09 -10.36
N ALA A 64 2.09 -8.76 -9.94
CA ALA A 64 1.21 -9.50 -10.85
C ALA A 64 0.58 -8.57 -11.91
N LEU A 65 0.06 -7.41 -11.51
CA LEU A 65 -0.52 -6.44 -12.45
C LEU A 65 0.52 -5.84 -13.40
N MET A 66 1.74 -5.58 -12.93
CA MET A 66 2.83 -5.12 -13.79
C MET A 66 3.22 -6.18 -14.82
N SER A 67 3.36 -7.45 -14.41
CA SER A 67 3.63 -8.55 -15.35
C SER A 67 2.53 -8.70 -16.41
N MET A 68 1.27 -8.49 -16.03
CA MET A 68 0.17 -8.43 -17.00
C MET A 68 0.28 -7.24 -17.94
N ALA A 69 0.61 -6.04 -17.42
CA ALA A 69 0.80 -4.85 -18.24
C ALA A 69 1.90 -5.08 -19.29
N ASP A 70 3.02 -5.67 -18.88
CA ASP A 70 4.15 -5.95 -19.79
C ASP A 70 3.81 -7.02 -20.84
N GLY A 71 2.91 -7.96 -20.51
CA GLY A 71 2.47 -9.02 -21.43
C GLY A 71 1.43 -8.58 -22.48
N LEU A 72 0.61 -7.57 -22.19
CA LEU A 72 -0.48 -7.12 -23.06
C LEU A 72 -0.05 -6.64 -24.46
N PRO A 73 1.07 -5.88 -24.63
CA PRO A 73 1.57 -5.52 -25.95
C PRO A 73 1.98 -6.75 -26.78
N ALA A 74 2.58 -7.76 -26.14
CA ALA A 74 2.96 -9.00 -26.82
C ALA A 74 1.72 -9.76 -27.34
N LEU A 75 0.63 -9.80 -26.56
CA LEU A 75 -0.65 -10.35 -27.02
C LEU A 75 -1.22 -9.58 -28.21
N GLY A 76 -1.07 -8.25 -28.24
CA GLY A 76 -1.45 -7.41 -29.38
C GLY A 76 -0.66 -7.75 -30.65
N ILE A 77 0.65 -7.98 -30.53
CA ILE A 77 1.50 -8.42 -31.65
C ILE A 77 1.04 -9.78 -32.18
N VAL A 78 0.76 -10.75 -31.29
CA VAL A 78 0.24 -12.06 -31.69
C VAL A 78 -1.08 -11.92 -32.45
N ALA A 79 -2.00 -11.07 -31.98
CA ALA A 79 -3.27 -10.80 -32.68
C ALA A 79 -3.05 -10.21 -34.09
N ALA A 80 -2.09 -9.28 -34.25
CA ALA A 80 -1.76 -8.73 -35.56
C ALA A 80 -1.16 -9.77 -36.50
N ILE A 81 -0.27 -10.63 -36.00
CA ILE A 81 0.31 -11.73 -36.79
C ILE A 81 -0.81 -12.66 -37.29
N LEU A 82 -1.75 -13.04 -36.42
CA LEU A 82 -2.90 -13.87 -36.81
C LEU A 82 -3.78 -13.19 -37.88
N GLY A 83 -3.99 -11.87 -37.77
CA GLY A 83 -4.71 -11.09 -38.77
C GLY A 83 -4.01 -11.04 -40.12
N ILE A 84 -2.69 -10.88 -40.14
CA ILE A 84 -1.88 -10.91 -41.37
C ILE A 84 -1.91 -12.31 -42.01
N VAL A 85 -1.76 -13.38 -41.23
CA VAL A 85 -1.86 -14.76 -41.75
C VAL A 85 -3.22 -14.98 -42.42
N LYS A 86 -4.29 -14.50 -41.80
CA LYS A 86 -5.65 -14.59 -42.37
C LYS A 86 -5.80 -13.76 -43.66
N ALA A 87 -5.21 -12.57 -43.71
CA ALA A 87 -5.20 -11.73 -44.91
C ALA A 87 -4.42 -12.39 -46.07
N MET A 88 -3.27 -13.01 -45.78
CA MET A 88 -2.48 -13.74 -46.76
C MET A 88 -3.20 -14.97 -47.34
N GLY A 89 -4.09 -15.60 -46.55
CA GLY A 89 -4.94 -16.70 -47.03
C GLY A 89 -6.11 -16.27 -47.92
N ALA A 90 -6.37 -14.96 -48.06
CA ALA A 90 -7.51 -14.40 -48.80
C ALA A 90 -7.06 -13.39 -49.89
N LEU A 91 -5.83 -13.57 -50.40
CA LEU A 91 -5.21 -12.66 -51.38
C LEU A 91 -5.96 -12.56 -52.72
N ASP A 92 -6.74 -13.58 -53.06
CA ASP A 92 -7.57 -13.67 -54.25
C ASP A 92 -8.92 -12.93 -54.11
N GLN A 93 -9.25 -12.46 -52.91
CA GLN A 93 -10.51 -11.76 -52.63
C GLN A 93 -10.43 -10.27 -52.96
N SER A 94 -11.59 -9.58 -52.87
CA SER A 94 -11.67 -8.17 -53.22
C SER A 94 -10.79 -7.29 -52.31
N PRO A 95 -10.23 -6.18 -52.83
CA PRO A 95 -9.38 -5.28 -52.03
C PRO A 95 -10.06 -4.72 -50.78
N ALA A 96 -11.38 -4.53 -50.83
CA ALA A 96 -12.17 -4.07 -49.69
C ALA A 96 -12.15 -5.09 -48.53
N LEU A 97 -12.23 -6.39 -48.85
CA LEU A 97 -12.23 -7.46 -47.85
C LEU A 97 -10.83 -7.65 -47.24
N LEU A 98 -9.80 -7.60 -48.09
CA LEU A 98 -8.40 -7.63 -47.63
C LEU A 98 -8.07 -6.46 -46.69
N GLY A 99 -8.52 -5.26 -47.04
CA GLY A 99 -8.38 -4.07 -46.20
C GLY A 99 -9.04 -4.22 -44.82
N SER A 100 -10.21 -4.87 -44.74
CA SER A 100 -10.88 -5.13 -43.47
C SER A 100 -10.09 -6.10 -42.56
N LEU A 101 -9.47 -7.13 -43.13
CA LEU A 101 -8.66 -8.11 -42.38
C LEU A 101 -7.37 -7.48 -41.84
N ILE A 102 -6.70 -6.67 -42.66
CA ILE A 102 -5.51 -5.93 -42.24
C ILE A 102 -5.87 -4.87 -41.18
N GLY A 103 -7.00 -4.18 -41.36
CA GLY A 103 -7.51 -3.22 -40.37
C GLY A 103 -7.75 -3.88 -39.01
N ALA A 104 -8.39 -5.05 -38.98
CA ALA A 104 -8.58 -5.81 -37.74
C ALA A 104 -7.25 -6.22 -37.08
N ALA A 105 -6.23 -6.57 -37.87
CA ALA A 105 -4.89 -6.89 -37.39
C ALA A 105 -4.24 -5.69 -36.68
N LEU A 106 -4.33 -4.49 -37.29
CA LEU A 106 -3.75 -3.26 -36.73
C LEU A 106 -4.45 -2.82 -35.44
N VAL A 107 -5.78 -2.99 -35.36
CA VAL A 107 -6.54 -2.71 -34.13
C VAL A 107 -6.10 -3.64 -33.00
N GLY A 108 -5.76 -4.90 -33.27
CA GLY A 108 -5.23 -5.83 -32.27
C GLY A 108 -3.96 -5.31 -31.57
N THR A 109 -2.95 -4.87 -32.32
CA THR A 109 -1.73 -4.28 -31.75
C THR A 109 -2.02 -2.98 -31.02
N PHE A 110 -2.83 -2.10 -31.63
CA PHE A 110 -3.20 -0.83 -31.01
C PHE A 110 -3.88 -1.03 -29.66
N THR A 111 -4.87 -1.92 -29.57
CA THR A 111 -5.57 -2.23 -28.33
C THR A 111 -4.64 -2.84 -27.28
N GLY A 112 -3.72 -3.73 -27.66
CA GLY A 112 -2.75 -4.31 -26.72
C GLY A 112 -1.86 -3.26 -26.05
N ILE A 113 -1.32 -2.33 -26.84
CA ILE A 113 -0.50 -1.21 -26.35
C ILE A 113 -1.34 -0.23 -25.53
N LEU A 114 -2.53 0.13 -26.03
CA LEU A 114 -3.44 1.08 -25.37
C LEU A 114 -3.84 0.58 -23.98
N VAL A 115 -4.31 -0.66 -23.86
CA VAL A 115 -4.77 -1.21 -22.57
C VAL A 115 -3.61 -1.38 -21.59
N SER A 116 -2.44 -1.81 -22.07
CA SER A 116 -1.23 -1.92 -21.26
C SER A 116 -0.86 -0.59 -20.60
N TYR A 117 -0.59 0.44 -21.41
CA TYR A 117 -0.03 1.70 -20.92
C TYR A 117 -1.06 2.67 -20.37
N SER A 118 -2.30 2.66 -20.87
CA SER A 118 -3.33 3.60 -20.44
C SER A 118 -4.17 3.10 -19.27
N VAL A 119 -4.24 1.78 -19.05
CA VAL A 119 -5.12 1.19 -18.02
C VAL A 119 -4.35 0.38 -17.00
N VAL A 120 -3.68 -0.69 -17.43
CA VAL A 120 -3.14 -1.68 -16.48
C VAL A 120 -1.91 -1.17 -15.75
N ALA A 121 -0.94 -0.56 -16.45
CA ALA A 121 0.26 -0.02 -15.80
C ALA A 121 -0.05 1.15 -14.83
N PRO A 122 -0.88 2.15 -15.19
CA PRO A 122 -1.28 3.20 -14.24
C PRO A 122 -2.05 2.64 -13.03
N LEU A 123 -2.93 1.66 -13.23
CA LEU A 123 -3.65 1.00 -12.15
C LEU A 123 -2.69 0.29 -11.19
N ALA A 124 -1.72 -0.46 -11.72
CA ALA A 124 -0.70 -1.12 -10.93
C ALA A 124 0.08 -0.11 -10.07
N ASN A 125 0.53 1.00 -10.68
CA ASN A 125 1.23 2.06 -9.96
C ASN A 125 0.39 2.71 -8.86
N LYS A 126 -0.92 2.89 -9.08
CA LYS A 126 -1.84 3.37 -8.04
C LYS A 126 -1.97 2.38 -6.90
N VAL A 127 -2.12 1.08 -7.19
CA VAL A 127 -2.14 0.02 -6.17
C VAL A 127 -0.86 0.07 -5.34
N LYS A 128 0.32 0.17 -5.97
CA LYS A 128 1.61 0.31 -5.26
C LYS A 128 1.61 1.51 -4.32
N ALA A 129 1.27 2.71 -4.83
CA ALA A 129 1.27 3.93 -4.03
C ALA A 129 0.34 3.82 -2.81
N THR A 130 -0.85 3.25 -2.98
CA THR A 130 -1.80 3.02 -1.89
C THR A 130 -1.27 2.01 -0.87
N ARG A 131 -0.69 0.89 -1.32
CA ARG A 131 -0.12 -0.13 -0.41
C ARG A 131 1.08 0.40 0.37
N GLU A 132 1.95 1.18 -0.27
CA GLU A 132 3.09 1.81 0.39
C GLU A 132 2.64 2.87 1.42
N ALA A 133 1.58 3.62 1.13
CA ALA A 133 0.99 4.54 2.08
C ALA A 133 0.40 3.82 3.30
N GLN A 134 -0.28 2.68 3.09
CA GLN A 134 -0.81 1.85 4.18
C GLN A 134 0.30 1.27 5.07
N ALA A 135 1.40 0.80 4.47
CA ALA A 135 2.56 0.27 5.20
C ALA A 135 3.26 1.32 6.08
N ARG A 136 3.10 2.63 5.78
CA ARG A 136 3.73 3.72 6.54
C ARG A 136 3.28 3.79 8.00
N VAL A 137 2.08 3.31 8.32
CA VAL A 137 1.56 3.31 9.69
C VAL A 137 2.41 2.44 10.61
N PHE A 138 2.91 1.29 10.14
CA PHE A 138 3.80 0.42 10.90
C PHE A 138 5.15 1.09 11.20
N ILE A 139 5.67 1.89 10.27
CA ILE A 139 6.90 2.67 10.48
C ILE A 139 6.69 3.72 11.57
N ILE A 140 5.54 4.39 11.60
CA ILE A 140 5.20 5.38 12.63
C ILE A 140 5.16 4.71 14.01
N VAL A 141 4.47 3.58 14.13
CA VAL A 141 4.43 2.79 15.37
C VAL A 141 5.82 2.35 15.80
N LYS A 142 6.64 1.86 14.87
CA LYS A 142 8.04 1.48 15.13
C LYS A 142 8.83 2.63 15.75
N GLN A 143 8.81 3.81 15.11
CA GLN A 143 9.57 4.96 15.59
C GLN A 143 9.12 5.43 16.98
N THR A 144 7.81 5.38 17.26
CA THR A 144 7.28 5.72 18.59
C THR A 144 7.67 4.69 19.65
N LEU A 145 7.54 3.39 19.38
CA LEU A 145 7.89 2.34 20.34
C LEU A 145 9.39 2.31 20.62
N LEU A 146 10.24 2.46 19.60
CA LEU A 146 11.69 2.52 19.79
C LEU A 146 12.13 3.75 20.60
N ALA A 147 11.52 4.91 20.37
CA ALA A 147 11.81 6.10 21.17
C ALA A 147 11.47 5.87 22.65
N PHE A 148 10.32 5.23 22.93
CA PHE A 148 9.93 4.87 24.29
C PHE A 148 10.90 3.85 24.92
N MET A 149 11.33 2.82 24.18
CA MET A 149 12.32 1.85 24.63
C MET A 149 13.68 2.48 24.96
N ASN A 150 14.08 3.53 24.23
CA ASN A 150 15.31 4.28 24.47
C ASN A 150 15.22 5.23 25.67
N GLY A 151 14.11 5.21 26.43
CA GLY A 151 13.92 6.00 27.64
C GLY A 151 13.32 7.39 27.40
N ALA A 152 12.81 7.68 26.19
CA ALA A 152 12.09 8.92 25.95
C ALA A 152 10.76 8.94 26.72
N LEU A 153 10.39 10.12 27.25
CA LEU A 153 9.06 10.32 27.84
C LEU A 153 7.97 10.09 26.78
N PRO A 154 6.78 9.60 27.14
CA PRO A 154 5.71 9.30 26.17
C PRO A 154 5.39 10.45 25.19
N GLN A 155 5.40 11.70 25.64
CA GLN A 155 5.18 12.86 24.76
C GLN A 155 6.29 13.01 23.70
N ILE A 156 7.54 12.80 24.09
CA ILE A 156 8.69 12.85 23.18
C ILE A 156 8.62 11.65 22.21
N ALA A 157 8.26 10.46 22.68
CA ALA A 157 8.11 9.28 21.84
C ALA A 157 7.04 9.47 20.74
N VAL A 158 5.95 10.18 21.05
CA VAL A 158 4.93 10.55 20.05
C VAL A 158 5.50 11.53 19.01
N GLU A 159 6.37 12.47 19.39
CA GLU A 159 7.03 13.38 18.45
C GLU A 159 7.92 12.62 17.44
N HIS A 160 8.64 11.58 17.88
CA HIS A 160 9.41 10.71 16.98
C HIS A 160 8.50 10.04 15.92
N GLY A 161 7.32 9.56 16.32
CA GLY A 161 6.31 9.05 15.41
C GLY A 161 5.79 10.11 14.44
N ARG A 162 5.50 11.32 14.93
CA ARG A 162 5.04 12.45 14.10
C ARG A 162 6.05 12.82 13.02
N LYS A 163 7.35 12.79 13.32
CA LYS A 163 8.42 13.02 12.33
C LYS A 163 8.48 11.93 11.24
N ALA A 164 8.01 10.72 11.51
CA ALA A 164 7.91 9.66 10.49
C ALA A 164 6.76 9.89 9.48
N ILE A 165 5.81 10.77 9.81
CA ILE A 165 4.73 11.17 8.88
C ILE A 165 5.28 12.10 7.80
N THR A 166 4.81 11.91 6.58
CA THR A 166 5.16 12.75 5.41
C THR A 166 4.74 14.19 5.62
N ALA A 167 5.57 15.14 5.19
CA ALA A 167 5.31 16.57 5.40
C ALA A 167 3.91 17.03 4.98
N ALA A 168 3.35 16.47 3.90
CA ALA A 168 2.02 16.82 3.40
C ALA A 168 0.86 16.46 4.35
N TYR A 169 1.03 15.46 5.21
CA TYR A 169 0.01 14.94 6.12
C TYR A 169 0.44 15.03 7.58
N ARG A 170 1.55 15.72 7.86
CA ARG A 170 2.12 15.78 9.20
C ARG A 170 1.33 16.79 10.02
N PRO A 171 0.64 16.36 11.10
CA PRO A 171 -0.05 17.29 11.99
C PRO A 171 0.95 18.20 12.71
N THR A 172 0.47 19.34 13.17
CA THR A 172 1.25 20.23 14.02
C THR A 172 1.51 19.58 15.38
N ILE A 173 2.50 20.08 16.12
CA ILE A 173 2.79 19.55 17.45
C ILE A 173 1.60 19.81 18.40
N ASP A 174 0.99 20.98 18.31
CA ASP A 174 -0.17 21.39 19.12
C ASP A 174 -1.39 20.49 18.87
N GLU A 175 -1.64 20.07 17.62
CA GLU A 175 -2.70 19.11 17.29
C GLU A 175 -2.48 17.74 17.93
N VAL A 176 -1.22 17.27 17.93
CA VAL A 176 -0.85 15.98 18.51
C VAL A 176 -0.91 16.02 20.04
N GLU A 177 -0.46 17.10 20.67
CA GLU A 177 -0.56 17.29 22.11
C GLU A 177 -2.02 17.35 22.56
N ASN A 178 -2.86 18.15 21.89
CA ASN A 178 -4.30 18.22 22.18
C ASN A 178 -5.01 16.86 22.01
N ALA A 179 -4.58 16.03 21.06
CA ALA A 179 -5.16 14.70 20.83
C ALA A 179 -4.65 13.62 21.81
N THR A 180 -3.52 13.86 22.47
CA THR A 180 -2.89 12.91 23.41
C THR A 180 -3.11 13.27 24.88
N ILE A 181 -3.58 14.49 25.19
CA ILE A 181 -4.03 14.88 26.52
C ILE A 181 -5.39 14.23 26.83
N THR A 182 -5.43 13.45 27.91
CA THR A 182 -6.63 12.75 28.39
C THR A 182 -7.77 13.76 28.64
N GLY A 183 -8.82 13.75 27.82
CA GLY A 183 -10.08 14.48 28.07
C GLY A 183 -10.39 15.70 27.19
N ALA A 184 -9.61 16.02 26.16
CA ALA A 184 -9.97 17.08 25.21
C ALA A 184 -11.19 16.70 24.34
N PRO A 185 -12.13 17.63 24.04
CA PRO A 185 -13.19 17.40 23.08
C PRO A 185 -12.55 17.12 21.72
N ARG A 186 -12.69 15.87 21.25
CA ARG A 186 -12.13 15.40 19.99
C ARG A 186 -12.80 16.18 18.86
N SER A 187 -12.06 17.10 18.23
CA SER A 187 -12.57 17.97 17.17
C SER A 187 -13.27 17.16 16.07
N GLU A 188 -14.52 17.53 15.74
CA GLU A 188 -15.32 16.96 14.65
C GLU A 188 -14.66 17.09 13.27
N SER A 189 -13.67 17.99 13.10
CA SER A 189 -12.91 18.11 11.85
C SER A 189 -12.05 16.87 11.57
N ALA A 190 -11.48 16.23 12.60
CA ALA A 190 -10.71 15.00 12.48
C ALA A 190 -11.59 13.76 12.17
N LEU A 191 -12.90 13.86 12.41
CA LEU A 191 -13.88 12.82 12.06
C LEU A 191 -14.34 12.90 10.60
N ARG A 192 -14.24 14.08 9.95
CA ARG A 192 -14.68 14.28 8.55
C ARG A 192 -13.64 13.89 7.50
N GLU A 193 -12.35 14.07 7.77
CA GLU A 193 -11.29 13.43 6.96
C GLU A 193 -11.14 11.93 7.26
N ALA A 194 -11.93 11.45 8.24
CA ALA A 194 -11.92 10.08 8.70
C ALA A 194 -13.09 9.20 8.19
N ALA A 195 -14.00 9.76 7.38
CA ALA A 195 -15.03 9.04 6.65
C ALA A 195 -14.58 8.77 5.20
#